data_AF-A0A1Y1RHY6-F1
#
_entry.id   AF-A0A1Y1RHY6-F1
#
_cell.length_a   1.000
_cell.length_b   1.000
_cell.length_c   1.000
_cell.angle_alpha   90.00
_cell.angle_beta   90.00
_cell.angle_gamma   90.00
#
_symmetry.space_group_name_H-M   'P 1'
#
loop_
_entity.id
_entity.type
_entity.pdbx_description
1 polymer ?
#
loop_
_entity_poly.entity_id
_entity_poly.type
_entity_poly.pdbx_seq_one_letter_code
_entity_poly.pdbx_strand_id
1 'polypeptide(L)'
;MHTCPMINPGPVPHVGGPILPPGCPTVLIGNLPAARMGDMATCVGPPDVIARGAVNVLIGGKPAARMTDNTAHGGIIVGGFPTVLIGMASAQAQAFQNASKAARPFCEP
;
A
#
# COMPACT_ATOMS: atom_id res chain seq x y z
N MET A 1 -0.10 6.87 6.48
CA MET A 1 -0.34 8.27 6.10
C MET A 1 -0.27 8.37 4.59
N HIS A 2 -1.10 9.20 3.96
CA HIS A 2 -1.00 9.54 2.55
C HIS A 2 -0.75 11.04 2.36
N THR A 3 -0.24 11.42 1.19
CA THR A 3 -0.30 12.79 0.67
C THR A 3 -1.50 12.91 -0.26
N CYS A 4 -2.09 14.10 -0.40
CA CYS A 4 -3.23 14.31 -1.27
C CYS A 4 -3.04 15.60 -2.09
N PRO A 5 -2.96 15.52 -3.44
CA PRO A 5 -2.80 16.69 -4.30
C PRO A 5 -4.14 17.23 -4.84
N MET A 6 -5.26 16.56 -4.56
CA MET A 6 -6.57 16.94 -5.10
C MET A 6 -7.00 18.33 -4.63
N ILE A 7 -7.68 19.04 -5.51
CA ILE A 7 -8.22 20.38 -5.25
C ILE A 7 -9.71 20.32 -5.65
N ASN A 8 -10.63 20.13 -4.69
CA ASN A 8 -12.07 20.15 -4.94
C ASN A 8 -12.93 20.21 -3.65
N PRO A 9 -13.97 21.07 -3.54
CA PRO A 9 -14.25 22.25 -4.35
C PRO A 9 -13.38 23.44 -3.91
N GLY A 10 -12.96 24.28 -4.87
CA GLY A 10 -12.26 25.53 -4.59
C GLY A 10 -10.76 25.49 -4.86
N PRO A 11 -9.99 26.55 -4.51
CA PRO A 11 -8.58 26.68 -4.84
C PRO A 11 -7.62 26.03 -3.83
N VAL A 12 -8.13 25.58 -2.68
CA VAL A 12 -7.30 25.06 -1.58
C VAL A 12 -7.04 23.57 -1.81
N PRO A 13 -5.76 23.14 -1.88
CA PRO A 13 -5.43 21.72 -1.95
C PRO A 13 -5.89 20.97 -0.70
N HIS A 14 -6.34 19.75 -0.93
CA HIS A 14 -6.49 18.77 0.13
C HIS A 14 -5.17 18.58 0.87
N VAL A 15 -5.26 18.10 2.10
CA VAL A 15 -4.09 17.68 2.89
C VAL A 15 -4.29 16.24 3.28
N GLY A 16 -3.31 15.41 2.97
CA GLY A 16 -3.34 13.99 3.30
C GLY A 16 -3.20 13.75 4.80
N GLY A 17 -3.53 12.54 5.22
CA GLY A 17 -3.59 12.17 6.63
C GLY A 17 -3.41 10.66 6.87
N PRO A 18 -3.61 10.17 8.10
CA PRO A 18 -3.48 8.76 8.42
C PRO A 18 -4.47 7.89 7.63
N ILE A 19 -4.13 6.60 7.48
CA ILE A 19 -5.10 5.60 7.01
C ILE A 19 -6.11 5.39 8.16
N LEU A 20 -7.40 5.39 7.82
CA LEU A 20 -8.48 5.25 8.78
C LEU A 20 -8.66 3.77 9.17
N PRO A 21 -9.14 3.50 10.41
CA PRO A 21 -9.62 2.18 10.77
C PRO A 21 -10.81 1.75 9.87
N PRO A 22 -11.08 0.44 9.73
CA PRO A 22 -10.53 -0.66 10.53
C PRO A 22 -9.28 -1.33 9.95
N GLY A 23 -8.85 -0.99 8.73
CA GLY A 23 -7.85 -1.80 8.02
C GLY A 23 -8.29 -3.27 7.92
N CYS A 24 -7.36 -4.20 8.14
CA CYS A 24 -7.63 -5.62 8.38
C CYS A 24 -7.40 -5.99 9.86
N PRO A 25 -8.45 -6.08 10.70
CA PRO A 25 -8.29 -6.32 12.13
C PRO A 25 -7.62 -7.65 12.50
N THR A 26 -7.66 -8.64 11.61
CA THR A 26 -7.10 -9.98 11.84
C THR A 26 -5.62 -10.09 11.45
N VAL A 27 -5.08 -9.09 10.75
CA VAL A 27 -3.67 -9.09 10.31
C VAL A 27 -3.02 -7.82 10.82
N LEU A 28 -2.13 -7.98 11.80
CA LEU A 28 -1.48 -6.88 12.48
C LEU A 28 -0.03 -6.71 11.99
N ILE A 29 0.35 -5.48 11.67
CA ILE A 29 1.72 -5.08 11.34
C ILE A 29 2.11 -4.01 12.35
N GLY A 30 3.11 -4.29 13.18
CA GLY A 30 3.50 -3.38 14.27
C GLY A 30 2.37 -3.14 15.28
N ASN A 31 1.59 -4.18 15.59
CA ASN A 31 0.39 -4.13 16.45
C ASN A 31 -0.76 -3.23 15.94
N LEU A 32 -0.73 -2.83 14.66
CA LEU A 32 -1.80 -2.07 14.03
C LEU A 32 -2.44 -2.88 12.89
N PRO A 33 -3.76 -2.78 12.66
CA PRO A 33 -4.41 -3.41 11.52
C PRO A 33 -3.77 -3.04 10.18
N ALA A 34 -3.47 -4.02 9.35
CA ALA A 34 -2.81 -3.81 8.08
C ALA A 34 -3.75 -3.15 7.05
N ALA A 35 -3.26 -2.13 6.36
CA ALA A 35 -4.00 -1.41 5.33
C ALA A 35 -4.02 -2.18 4.00
N ARG A 36 -5.10 -2.00 3.24
CA ARG A 36 -5.40 -2.72 2.00
C ARG A 36 -6.01 -1.78 0.97
N MET A 37 -6.01 -2.22 -0.28
CA MET A 37 -6.80 -1.59 -1.33
C MET A 37 -8.27 -1.46 -0.90
N GLY A 38 -8.81 -0.25 -1.05
CA GLY A 38 -10.17 0.10 -0.65
C GLY A 38 -10.33 0.56 0.79
N ASP A 39 -9.30 0.48 1.65
CA ASP A 39 -9.37 1.11 2.97
C ASP A 39 -9.29 2.65 2.82
N MET A 40 -9.94 3.37 3.75
CA MET A 40 -10.07 4.83 3.68
C MET A 40 -8.89 5.56 4.34
N ALA A 41 -8.68 6.82 4.00
CA ALA A 41 -7.69 7.69 4.64
C ALA A 41 -8.28 9.06 4.96
N THR A 42 -7.86 9.63 6.09
CA THR A 42 -8.25 10.98 6.50
C THR A 42 -7.66 11.99 5.54
N CYS A 43 -8.49 12.91 5.05
CA CYS A 43 -8.08 13.98 4.16
C CYS A 43 -8.75 15.29 4.60
N VAL A 44 -8.08 16.43 4.40
CA VAL A 44 -8.73 17.75 4.52
C VAL A 44 -9.54 17.97 3.24
N GLY A 45 -10.77 17.46 3.27
CA GLY A 45 -11.67 17.24 2.15
C GLY A 45 -12.56 16.01 2.47
N PRO A 46 -13.27 15.43 1.50
CA PRO A 46 -13.85 14.09 1.66
C PRO A 46 -12.76 13.06 2.00
N PRO A 47 -13.09 11.94 2.69
CA PRO A 47 -12.12 10.86 2.89
C PRO A 47 -11.57 10.32 1.56
N ASP A 48 -10.27 10.05 1.53
CA ASP A 48 -9.62 9.40 0.38
C ASP A 48 -9.70 7.87 0.51
N VAL A 49 -9.42 7.15 -0.56
CA VAL A 49 -9.43 5.70 -0.63
C VAL A 49 -8.13 5.19 -1.24
N ILE A 50 -7.56 4.13 -0.67
CA ILE A 50 -6.40 3.45 -1.25
C ILE A 50 -6.81 2.78 -2.57
N ALA A 51 -6.30 3.29 -3.68
CA ALA A 51 -6.70 2.87 -5.03
C ALA A 51 -5.86 1.72 -5.58
N ARG A 52 -4.61 1.56 -5.10
CA ARG A 52 -3.71 0.47 -5.49
C ARG A 52 -3.08 -0.22 -4.28
N GLY A 53 -2.66 -1.46 -4.49
CA GLY A 53 -1.94 -2.28 -3.52
C GLY A 53 -1.09 -3.33 -4.21
N ALA A 54 -0.33 -4.11 -3.44
CA ALA A 54 0.40 -5.28 -3.92
C ALA A 54 -0.55 -6.41 -4.31
N VAL A 55 -0.77 -6.59 -5.61
CA VAL A 55 -1.67 -7.64 -6.15
C VAL A 55 -1.25 -9.07 -5.78
N ASN A 56 0.02 -9.28 -5.46
CA ASN A 56 0.57 -10.58 -5.08
C ASN A 56 0.68 -10.80 -3.57
N VAL A 57 0.32 -9.80 -2.75
CA VAL A 57 0.31 -9.91 -1.29
C VAL A 57 -1.09 -9.59 -0.81
N LEU A 58 -1.85 -10.63 -0.47
CA LEU A 58 -3.24 -10.48 -0.07
C LEU A 58 -3.36 -10.46 1.45
N ILE A 59 -4.02 -9.43 1.98
CA ILE A 59 -4.36 -9.29 3.39
C ILE A 59 -5.88 -9.28 3.49
N GLY A 60 -6.46 -10.23 4.22
CA GLY A 60 -7.92 -10.39 4.30
C GLY A 60 -8.58 -10.46 2.91
N GLY A 61 -7.93 -11.12 1.95
CA GLY A 61 -8.42 -11.30 0.58
C GLY A 61 -8.27 -10.09 -0.36
N LYS A 62 -7.72 -8.97 0.10
CA LYS A 62 -7.49 -7.77 -0.74
C LYS A 62 -6.01 -7.45 -0.90
N PRO A 63 -5.58 -6.82 -1.99
CA PRO A 63 -4.20 -6.36 -2.17
C PRO A 63 -3.72 -5.51 -0.99
N ALA A 64 -2.57 -5.84 -0.41
CA ALA A 64 -1.97 -5.10 0.70
C ALA A 64 -1.49 -3.72 0.27
N ALA A 65 -1.76 -2.69 1.05
CA ALA A 65 -1.29 -1.33 0.76
C ALA A 65 0.17 -1.16 1.19
N ARG A 66 0.97 -0.47 0.38
CA ARG A 66 2.39 -0.18 0.62
C ARG A 66 2.67 1.30 0.48
N MET A 67 3.85 1.70 0.95
CA MET A 67 4.42 3.00 0.56
C MET A 67 4.44 3.10 -0.97
N THR A 68 4.19 4.31 -1.46
CA THR A 68 4.07 4.74 -2.87
C THR A 68 2.85 4.23 -3.65
N ASP A 69 2.00 3.37 -3.07
CA ASP A 69 0.75 3.00 -3.71
C ASP A 69 -0.21 4.21 -3.79
N ASN A 70 -0.91 4.34 -4.92
CA ASN A 70 -1.78 5.48 -5.21
C ASN A 70 -3.07 5.47 -4.38
N THR A 71 -3.58 6.66 -4.10
CA THR A 71 -4.92 6.89 -3.56
C THR A 71 -5.86 7.46 -4.64
N ALA A 72 -7.17 7.44 -4.39
CA ALA A 72 -8.19 7.88 -5.32
C ALA A 72 -8.13 9.39 -5.60
N HIS A 73 -7.65 10.19 -4.65
CA HIS A 73 -7.39 11.61 -4.85
C HIS A 73 -6.09 11.91 -5.63
N GLY A 74 -5.45 10.90 -6.22
CA GLY A 74 -4.21 11.06 -6.99
C GLY A 74 -2.96 11.19 -6.12
N GLY A 75 -3.10 11.01 -4.82
CA GLY A 75 -2.01 11.00 -3.86
C GLY A 75 -1.29 9.67 -3.77
N ILE A 76 -0.36 9.57 -2.81
CA ILE A 76 0.38 8.34 -2.51
C ILE A 76 0.47 8.08 -1.01
N ILE A 77 0.59 6.81 -0.65
CA ILE A 77 0.93 6.42 0.73
C ILE A 77 2.40 6.75 0.99
N VAL A 78 2.68 7.47 2.08
CA VAL A 78 4.04 7.91 2.46
C VAL A 78 4.53 7.31 3.77
N GLY A 79 3.71 6.50 4.43
CA GLY A 79 4.08 5.83 5.68
C GLY A 79 3.77 4.34 5.64
N GLY A 80 4.59 3.56 6.32
CA GLY A 80 4.46 2.12 6.49
C GLY A 80 5.24 1.67 7.74
N PHE A 81 5.39 0.35 7.93
CA PHE A 81 6.20 -0.18 9.02
C PHE A 81 7.63 -0.46 8.53
N PRO A 82 8.68 0.15 9.13
CA PRO A 82 10.02 0.22 8.52
C PRO A 82 10.67 -1.12 8.18
N THR A 83 10.33 -2.18 8.92
CA THR A 83 10.92 -3.52 8.75
C THR A 83 10.07 -4.48 7.95
N VAL A 84 8.87 -4.07 7.52
CA VAL A 84 7.94 -4.92 6.77
C VAL A 84 7.86 -4.41 5.34
N LEU A 85 8.67 -5.02 4.49
CA LEU A 85 8.76 -4.74 3.05
C LEU A 85 8.07 -5.85 2.28
N ILE A 86 7.03 -5.51 1.51
CA ILE A 86 6.19 -6.49 0.80
C ILE A 86 6.05 -6.15 -0.68
N GLY A 87 5.76 -7.18 -1.48
CA GLY A 87 5.65 -7.08 -2.93
C GLY A 87 6.93 -7.49 -3.67
N MET A 88 7.04 -7.11 -4.94
CA MET A 88 8.04 -7.66 -5.87
C MET A 88 9.33 -6.82 -6.01
N ALA A 89 9.52 -5.78 -5.21
CA ALA A 89 10.64 -4.86 -5.36
C ALA A 89 11.96 -5.33 -4.70
N SER A 90 11.98 -6.45 -3.97
CA SER A 90 13.22 -6.97 -3.37
C SER A 90 14.02 -7.80 -4.38
N ALA A 91 15.35 -7.75 -4.27
CA ALA A 91 16.25 -8.57 -5.07
C ALA A 91 15.92 -10.08 -4.92
N GLN A 92 15.55 -10.50 -3.71
CA GLN A 92 15.09 -11.86 -3.45
C GLN A 92 13.81 -12.18 -4.24
N ALA A 93 12.79 -11.31 -4.19
CA ALA A 93 11.55 -11.52 -4.92
C ALA A 93 11.77 -11.58 -6.43
N GLN A 94 12.67 -10.76 -6.97
CA GLN A 94 13.04 -10.80 -8.38
C GLN A 94 13.78 -12.09 -8.74
N ALA A 95 14.68 -12.55 -7.87
CA ALA A 95 15.42 -13.78 -8.12
C ALA A 95 14.49 -15.02 -8.12
N PHE A 96 13.54 -15.11 -7.20
CA PHE A 96 12.52 -16.15 -7.22
C PHE A 96 11.63 -16.09 -8.47
N GLN A 97 11.23 -14.88 -8.91
CA GLN A 97 10.47 -14.73 -10.15
C GLN A 97 11.26 -15.14 -11.39
N ASN A 98 12.55 -14.80 -11.45
CA ASN A 98 13.41 -15.16 -12.57
C ASN A 98 13.64 -16.68 -12.59
N ALA A 99 13.90 -17.30 -11.44
CA ALA A 99 14.02 -18.74 -11.30
C ALA A 99 12.72 -19.45 -11.74
N SER A 100 11.57 -18.96 -11.28
CA SER A 100 10.25 -19.45 -11.68
C SER A 100 10.03 -19.34 -13.18
N LYS A 101 10.31 -18.19 -13.81
CA LYS A 101 10.18 -17.98 -15.26
C LYS A 101 11.14 -18.85 -16.07
N ALA A 102 12.34 -19.09 -15.56
CA ALA A 102 13.35 -19.92 -16.20
C ALA A 102 13.16 -21.42 -15.96
N ALA A 103 12.19 -21.83 -15.13
CA ALA A 103 11.99 -23.20 -14.67
C ALA A 103 13.28 -23.82 -14.09
N ARG A 104 14.11 -23.01 -13.42
CA ARG A 104 15.36 -23.44 -12.78
C ARG A 104 15.26 -23.21 -11.26
N PRO A 105 15.91 -24.05 -10.43
CA PRO A 105 16.02 -23.79 -9.01
C PRO A 105 16.65 -22.42 -8.75
N PHE A 106 16.19 -21.74 -7.70
CA PHE A 106 16.91 -20.59 -7.14
C PHE A 106 18.15 -21.15 -6.43
N CYS A 107 19.25 -21.22 -7.17
CA CYS A 107 20.58 -21.42 -6.59
C CYS A 107 21.33 -20.11 -6.71
N GLU A 108 22.01 -19.71 -5.64
CA GLU A 108 23.06 -18.68 -5.74
C GLU A 108 24.14 -19.18 -6.73
N PRO A 109 24.73 -18.30 -7.55
CA PRO A 109 25.77 -18.68 -8.50
C PRO A 109 27.02 -19.25 -7.82
#